data_AF-A8WK54-F1
#
_entry.id   AF-A8WK54-F1
#
_cell.length_a   1.000
_cell.length_b   1.000
_cell.length_c   1.000
_cell.angle_alpha   90.00
_cell.angle_beta   90.00
_cell.angle_gamma   90.00
#
_symmetry.space_group_name_H-M   'P 1'
#
loop_
_entity.id
_entity.type
_entity.pdbx_description
1 polymer ?
#
loop_
_entity_poly.entity_id
_entity_poly.type
_entity_poly.pdbx_seq_one_letter_code
_entity_poly.pdbx_strand_id
1 'polypeptide(L)'
;MAKTKVTAPQNTKIESKADIKKKIQILGDEYATAIKDHQKASNDVRRIQSQQKESEKRIQRLKALHQMHQKPKIQKPKPAFQKKIQEKEEAHKKIQKQLKKALKVEESAKDAMEEAEASWKFEAMCSGEAYQENGQWKWRE
;
A
#
# COMPACT_ATOMS: atom_id res chain seq x y z
N MET A 1 20.97 12.10 60.13
CA MET A 1 20.22 11.88 58.87
C MET A 1 21.22 11.86 57.71
N ALA A 2 21.43 10.70 57.09
CA ALA A 2 22.37 10.53 56.00
C ALA A 2 21.78 11.10 54.70
N LYS A 3 22.49 12.02 54.04
CA LYS A 3 22.11 12.57 52.73
C LYS A 3 22.63 11.63 51.64
N THR A 4 21.75 10.78 51.11
CA THR A 4 22.04 10.00 49.90
C THR A 4 21.99 10.92 48.68
N LYS A 5 23.17 11.23 48.12
CA LYS A 5 23.27 11.86 46.79
C LYS A 5 22.91 10.82 45.73
N VAL A 6 21.69 10.89 45.23
CA VAL A 6 21.28 10.17 44.02
C VAL A 6 21.98 10.84 42.84
N THR A 7 23.01 10.19 42.31
CA THR A 7 23.64 10.60 41.05
C THR A 7 22.85 9.91 39.95
N ALA A 8 21.95 10.64 39.31
CA ALA A 8 21.28 10.14 38.11
C ALA A 8 22.33 9.93 37.01
N PRO A 9 22.34 8.79 36.31
CA PRO A 9 23.25 8.59 35.19
C PRO A 9 22.87 9.58 34.08
N GLN A 10 23.75 10.55 33.83
CA GLN A 10 23.67 11.38 32.63
C GLN A 10 23.97 10.49 31.43
N ASN A 11 22.92 10.08 30.69
CA ASN A 11 23.07 9.51 29.37
C ASN A 11 23.54 10.62 28.41
N THR A 12 24.83 10.95 28.46
CA THR A 12 25.49 11.97 27.64
C THR A 12 25.96 11.39 26.31
N LYS A 13 25.02 10.95 25.47
CA LYS A 13 25.21 11.15 24.03
C LYS A 13 24.41 12.38 23.66
N ILE A 14 25.03 13.54 23.84
CA ILE A 14 24.55 14.76 23.20
C ILE A 14 24.82 14.52 21.71
N GLU A 15 23.80 14.13 20.97
CA GLU A 15 23.90 14.05 19.51
C GLU A 15 24.30 15.42 18.98
N SER A 16 25.30 15.47 18.10
CA SER A 16 25.70 16.74 17.50
C SER A 16 24.62 17.23 16.54
N LYS A 17 24.59 18.53 16.27
CA LYS A 17 23.73 19.14 15.23
C LYS A 17 23.83 18.37 13.89
N ALA A 18 25.04 17.92 13.55
CA ALA A 18 25.29 17.15 12.33
C ALA A 18 24.68 15.74 12.37
N ASP A 19 24.73 15.06 13.53
CA ASP A 19 24.13 13.74 13.70
C ASP A 19 22.61 13.81 13.58
N ILE A 20 22.00 14.83 14.19
CA ILE A 20 20.55 15.08 14.12
C ILE A 20 20.11 15.39 12.68
N LYS A 21 20.84 16.27 11.96
CA LYS A 21 20.56 16.54 10.53
C LYS A 21 20.66 15.28 9.69
N LYS A 22 21.68 14.44 9.93
CA LYS A 22 21.85 13.16 9.22
C LYS A 22 20.68 12.20 9.50
N LYS A 23 20.23 12.11 10.76
CA LYS A 23 19.09 11.28 11.15
C LYS A 23 17.79 11.72 10.46
N ILE A 24 17.50 13.02 10.46
CA ILE A 24 16.33 13.58 9.77
C ILE A 24 16.41 13.33 8.25
N GLN A 25 17.60 13.44 7.66
CA GLN A 25 17.79 13.11 6.23
C GLN A 25 17.48 11.64 5.94
N ILE A 26 18.02 10.71 6.74
CA ILE A 26 17.76 9.27 6.60
C ILE A 26 16.25 8.99 6.71
N LEU A 27 15.58 9.54 7.72
CA LEU A 27 14.13 9.40 7.88
C LEU A 27 13.34 9.99 6.70
N GLY A 28 13.81 11.10 6.13
CA GLY A 28 13.23 11.70 4.93
C GLY A 28 13.38 10.81 3.70
N ASP A 29 14.54 10.17 3.54
CA ASP A 29 14.81 9.22 2.46
C ASP A 29 13.98 7.93 2.61
N GLU A 30 13.79 7.46 3.85
CA GLU A 30 12.89 6.35 4.19
C GLU A 30 11.44 6.68 3.84
N TYR A 31 10.96 7.86 4.22
CA TYR A 31 9.62 8.33 3.84
C TYR A 31 9.45 8.43 2.32
N ALA A 32 10.44 8.98 1.61
CA ALA A 32 10.42 9.06 0.15
C ALA A 32 10.38 7.67 -0.51
N THR A 33 11.02 6.68 0.09
CA THR A 33 10.98 5.28 -0.36
C THR A 33 9.59 4.68 -0.10
N ALA A 34 9.02 4.89 1.09
CA ALA A 34 7.69 4.40 1.44
C ALA A 34 6.59 4.99 0.54
N ILE A 35 6.70 6.26 0.12
CA ILE A 35 5.81 6.86 -0.90
C ILE A 35 5.86 6.06 -2.21
N LYS A 36 7.06 5.73 -2.71
CA LYS A 36 7.23 4.99 -3.96
C LYS A 36 6.64 3.58 -3.85
N ASP A 37 6.84 2.92 -2.72
CA ASP A 37 6.29 1.58 -2.48
C ASP A 37 4.77 1.60 -2.40
N HIS A 38 4.17 2.55 -1.70
CA HIS A 38 2.71 2.74 -1.68
C HIS A 38 2.16 3.05 -3.08
N GLN A 39 2.81 3.94 -3.84
CA GLN A 39 2.41 4.22 -5.23
C GLN A 39 2.46 2.97 -6.12
N LYS A 40 3.51 2.16 -5.99
CA LYS A 40 3.64 0.89 -6.72
C LYS A 40 2.53 -0.09 -6.34
N ALA A 41 2.25 -0.25 -5.04
CA ALA A 41 1.18 -1.12 -4.56
C ALA A 41 -0.20 -0.65 -5.07
N SER A 42 -0.46 0.66 -5.05
CA SER A 42 -1.71 1.24 -5.56
C SER A 42 -1.87 1.02 -7.08
N ASN A 43 -0.78 1.16 -7.85
CA ASN A 43 -0.79 0.86 -9.28
C ASN A 43 -1.09 -0.62 -9.56
N ASP A 44 -0.53 -1.54 -8.77
CA ASP A 44 -0.83 -2.97 -8.88
C ASP A 44 -2.30 -3.27 -8.57
N VAL A 45 -2.88 -2.65 -7.53
CA VAL A 45 -4.31 -2.76 -7.22
C VAL A 45 -5.17 -2.29 -8.40
N ARG A 46 -4.87 -1.10 -8.97
CA ARG A 46 -5.59 -0.57 -10.14
C ARG A 46 -5.51 -1.51 -11.35
N ARG A 47 -4.34 -2.10 -11.61
CA ARG A 47 -4.16 -3.09 -12.69
C ARG A 47 -5.05 -4.31 -12.48
N ILE A 48 -5.04 -4.87 -11.27
CA ILE A 48 -5.82 -6.08 -10.95
C ILE A 48 -7.32 -5.80 -10.97
N GLN A 49 -7.77 -4.64 -10.47
CA GLN A 49 -9.18 -4.23 -10.57
C GLN A 49 -9.64 -4.11 -12.03
N SER A 50 -8.77 -3.61 -12.91
CA SER A 50 -9.07 -3.52 -14.34
C SER A 50 -9.23 -4.91 -14.97
N GLN A 51 -8.33 -5.84 -14.64
CA GLN A 51 -8.44 -7.25 -15.05
C GLN A 51 -9.70 -7.93 -14.51
N GLN A 52 -10.09 -7.64 -13.26
CA GLN A 52 -11.31 -8.16 -12.67
C GLN A 52 -12.55 -7.72 -13.45
N LYS A 53 -12.67 -6.41 -13.73
CA LYS A 53 -13.78 -5.83 -14.51
C LYS A 53 -13.85 -6.43 -15.91
N GLU A 54 -12.70 -6.60 -16.57
CA GLU A 54 -12.65 -7.22 -17.90
C GLU A 54 -13.07 -8.69 -17.86
N SER A 55 -12.58 -9.44 -16.87
CA SER A 55 -12.96 -10.84 -16.65
C SER A 55 -14.46 -10.99 -16.41
N GLU A 56 -15.06 -10.12 -15.61
CA GLU A 56 -16.49 -10.12 -15.33
C GLU A 56 -17.32 -9.87 -16.59
N LYS A 57 -16.95 -8.85 -17.38
CA LYS A 57 -17.60 -8.56 -18.67
C LYS A 57 -17.52 -9.76 -19.63
N ARG A 58 -16.37 -10.44 -19.69
CA ARG A 58 -16.20 -11.64 -20.53
C ARG A 58 -17.11 -12.79 -20.08
N ILE A 59 -17.24 -13.02 -18.77
CA ILE A 59 -18.15 -14.04 -18.22
C ILE A 59 -19.61 -13.70 -18.54
N GLN A 60 -20.02 -12.45 -18.34
CA GLN A 60 -21.39 -12.00 -18.65
C GLN A 60 -21.74 -12.22 -20.13
N ARG A 61 -20.83 -11.85 -21.04
CA ARG A 61 -20.99 -12.10 -22.49
C ARG A 61 -21.13 -13.59 -22.81
N LEU A 62 -20.29 -14.45 -22.21
CA LEU A 62 -20.37 -15.90 -22.41
C LEU A 62 -21.69 -16.49 -21.88
N LYS A 63 -22.18 -16.01 -20.73
CA LYS A 63 -23.48 -16.41 -20.19
C LYS A 63 -24.63 -16.00 -21.10
N ALA A 64 -24.62 -14.77 -21.61
CA ALA A 64 -25.62 -14.29 -22.56
C ALA A 64 -25.64 -15.11 -23.85
N LEU A 65 -24.46 -15.38 -24.44
CA LEU A 65 -24.32 -16.24 -25.61
C LEU A 65 -24.85 -17.66 -25.34
N HIS A 66 -24.51 -18.24 -24.18
CA HIS A 66 -25.01 -19.55 -23.80
C HIS A 66 -26.54 -19.58 -23.71
N GLN A 67 -27.17 -18.58 -23.11
CA GLN A 67 -28.63 -18.45 -23.03
C GLN A 67 -29.27 -18.30 -24.41
N MET A 68 -28.67 -17.53 -25.33
CA MET A 68 -29.17 -17.38 -26.70
C MET A 68 -29.11 -18.73 -27.46
N HIS A 69 -28.03 -19.48 -27.32
CA HIS A 69 -27.88 -20.79 -27.95
C HIS A 69 -28.80 -21.87 -27.37
N GLN A 70 -29.34 -21.67 -26.16
CA GLN A 70 -30.36 -22.55 -25.57
C GLN A 70 -31.79 -22.26 -26.08
N LYS A 71 -32.03 -21.13 -26.75
CA LYS A 71 -33.40 -20.68 -27.13
C LYS A 71 -34.08 -21.33 -28.35
N PRO A 72 -33.57 -22.36 -29.05
CA PRO A 72 -34.42 -23.24 -29.85
C PRO A 72 -34.78 -24.51 -29.05
N LYS A 73 -36.07 -24.87 -29.01
CA LYS A 73 -36.68 -26.03 -28.32
C LYS A 73 -36.09 -27.43 -28.64
N ILE A 74 -34.92 -27.54 -29.27
CA ILE A 74 -34.39 -28.79 -29.88
C ILE A 74 -32.91 -29.05 -29.54
N GLN A 75 -32.13 -28.10 -29.00
CA GLN A 75 -30.69 -28.31 -28.77
C GLN A 75 -30.35 -28.48 -27.27
N LYS A 76 -29.81 -29.65 -26.91
CA LYS A 76 -29.21 -29.88 -25.59
C LYS A 76 -28.14 -28.82 -25.30
N PRO A 77 -28.02 -28.33 -24.06
CA PRO A 77 -26.96 -27.38 -23.70
C PRO A 77 -25.60 -27.98 -24.08
N LYS A 78 -24.83 -27.27 -24.91
CA LYS A 78 -23.51 -27.74 -25.34
C LYS A 78 -22.57 -27.79 -24.13
N PRO A 79 -22.13 -28.97 -23.65
CA PRO A 79 -21.31 -29.10 -22.45
C PRO A 79 -19.98 -28.33 -22.54
N ALA A 80 -19.48 -28.13 -23.77
CA ALA A 80 -18.31 -27.29 -24.04
C ALA A 80 -18.46 -25.83 -23.60
N PHE A 81 -19.67 -25.24 -23.67
CA PHE A 81 -19.90 -23.86 -23.24
C PHE A 81 -19.95 -23.73 -21.71
N GLN A 82 -20.60 -24.69 -21.03
CA GLN A 82 -20.63 -24.73 -19.57
C GLN A 82 -19.22 -24.87 -18.99
N LYS A 83 -18.41 -25.78 -19.56
CA LYS A 83 -17.01 -25.95 -19.16
C LYS A 83 -16.20 -24.65 -19.32
N LYS A 84 -16.34 -23.94 -20.45
CA LYS A 84 -15.69 -22.64 -20.67
C LYS A 84 -16.14 -21.57 -19.67
N ILE A 85 -17.43 -21.51 -19.32
CA ILE A 85 -17.93 -20.56 -18.32
C ILE A 85 -17.31 -20.87 -16.96
N GLN A 86 -17.30 -22.14 -16.55
CA GLN A 86 -16.71 -22.58 -15.28
C GLN A 86 -15.21 -22.25 -15.21
N GLU A 87 -14.45 -22.55 -16.26
CA GLU A 87 -13.02 -22.19 -16.36
C GLU A 87 -12.78 -20.68 -16.18
N LYS A 88 -13.64 -19.83 -16.79
CA LYS A 88 -13.54 -18.38 -16.65
C LYS A 88 -13.95 -17.90 -15.25
N GLU A 89 -14.95 -18.49 -14.64
CA GLU A 89 -15.36 -18.19 -13.27
C GLU A 89 -14.27 -18.57 -12.25
N GLU A 90 -13.59 -19.70 -12.45
CA GLU A 90 -12.44 -20.09 -11.63
C GLU A 90 -11.26 -19.12 -11.79
N ALA A 91 -10.97 -18.70 -13.02
CA ALA A 91 -9.98 -17.65 -13.27
C ALA A 91 -10.36 -16.32 -12.59
N HIS A 92 -11.64 -15.95 -12.64
CA HIS A 92 -12.14 -14.75 -11.96
C HIS A 92 -11.99 -14.83 -10.44
N LYS A 93 -12.29 -15.99 -9.83
CA LYS A 93 -12.04 -16.24 -8.39
C LYS A 93 -10.56 -16.09 -8.03
N LYS A 94 -9.64 -16.52 -8.90
CA LYS A 94 -8.18 -16.32 -8.71
C LYS A 94 -7.83 -14.83 -8.73
N ILE A 95 -8.37 -14.06 -9.67
CA ILE A 95 -8.18 -12.60 -9.75
C ILE A 95 -8.73 -11.91 -8.48
N GLN A 96 -9.91 -12.29 -8.00
CA GLN A 96 -10.47 -11.76 -6.74
C GLN A 96 -9.57 -12.04 -5.53
N LYS A 97 -9.02 -13.27 -5.44
CA LYS A 97 -8.05 -13.61 -4.38
C LYS A 97 -6.77 -12.77 -4.48
N GLN A 98 -6.27 -12.54 -5.70
CA GLN A 98 -5.11 -11.67 -5.93
C GLN A 98 -5.41 -10.22 -5.55
N LEU A 99 -6.58 -9.70 -5.89
CA LEU A 99 -7.01 -8.36 -5.52
C LEU A 99 -7.05 -8.19 -4.00
N LYS A 100 -7.62 -9.15 -3.27
CA LYS A 100 -7.64 -9.11 -1.80
C LYS A 100 -6.23 -9.08 -1.20
N LYS A 101 -5.28 -9.80 -1.79
CA LYS A 101 -3.87 -9.76 -1.36
C LYS A 101 -3.23 -8.42 -1.69
N ALA A 102 -3.44 -7.89 -2.89
CA ALA A 102 -2.89 -6.60 -3.30
C ALA A 102 -3.41 -5.44 -2.47
N LEU A 103 -4.71 -5.43 -2.12
CA LEU A 103 -5.30 -4.43 -1.22
C LEU A 103 -4.64 -4.44 0.17
N LYS A 104 -4.38 -5.62 0.73
CA LYS A 104 -3.65 -5.73 2.01
C LYS A 104 -2.23 -5.18 1.91
N VAL A 105 -1.55 -5.42 0.79
CA VAL A 105 -0.20 -4.90 0.55
C VAL A 105 -0.23 -3.37 0.40
N GLU A 106 -1.21 -2.82 -0.32
CA GLU A 106 -1.40 -1.37 -0.43
C GLU A 106 -1.68 -0.73 0.94
N GLU A 107 -2.54 -1.34 1.75
CA GLU A 107 -2.85 -0.90 3.11
C GLU A 107 -1.60 -0.91 3.99
N SER A 108 -0.85 -2.01 4.04
CA SER A 108 0.40 -2.06 4.80
C SER A 108 1.46 -1.07 4.30
N ALA A 109 1.54 -0.83 2.98
CA ALA A 109 2.46 0.16 2.42
C ALA A 109 2.04 1.60 2.78
N LYS A 110 0.73 1.86 2.86
CA LYS A 110 0.17 3.14 3.32
C LYS A 110 0.47 3.37 4.79
N ASP A 111 0.28 2.36 5.64
CA ASP A 111 0.60 2.45 7.07
C ASP A 111 2.09 2.73 7.29
N ALA A 112 2.97 2.01 6.58
CA ALA A 112 4.41 2.23 6.64
C ALA A 112 4.82 3.64 6.15
N MET A 113 4.15 4.14 5.10
CA MET A 113 4.35 5.51 4.62
C MET A 113 3.93 6.55 5.66
N GLU A 114 2.78 6.36 6.30
CA GLU A 114 2.28 7.27 7.35
C GLU A 114 3.17 7.24 8.60
N GLU A 115 3.68 6.07 8.99
CA GLU A 115 4.62 5.93 10.11
C GLU A 115 5.97 6.59 9.81
N ALA A 116 6.52 6.38 8.60
CA ALA A 116 7.74 7.04 8.17
C ALA A 116 7.58 8.57 8.11
N GLU A 117 6.44 9.06 7.64
CA GLU A 117 6.12 10.48 7.65
C GLU A 117 6.07 11.04 9.08
N ALA A 118 5.41 10.33 9.99
CA ALA A 118 5.26 10.74 11.38
C ALA A 118 6.62 10.79 12.09
N SER A 119 7.45 9.75 11.94
CA SER A 119 8.80 9.70 12.50
C SER A 119 9.68 10.82 11.95
N TRP A 120 9.66 11.04 10.64
CA TRP A 120 10.44 12.11 10.01
C TRP A 120 10.01 13.49 10.50
N LYS A 121 8.70 13.78 10.50
CA LYS A 121 8.16 15.07 10.98
C LYS A 121 8.43 15.27 12.47
N PHE A 122 8.28 14.23 13.28
CA PHE A 122 8.52 14.30 14.73
C PHE A 122 9.97 14.69 15.01
N GLU A 123 10.93 14.00 14.40
CA GLU A 123 12.35 14.30 14.58
C GLU A 123 12.71 15.70 14.06
N ALA A 124 12.15 16.09 12.90
CA ALA A 124 12.34 17.42 12.31
C ALA A 124 11.81 18.53 13.23
N MET A 125 10.64 18.35 13.85
CA MET A 125 10.05 19.36 14.77
C MET A 125 10.76 19.41 16.13
N CYS A 126 11.08 18.25 16.72
CA CYS A 126 11.65 18.18 18.06
C CYS A 126 13.13 18.59 18.11
N SER A 127 13.86 18.46 17.01
CA SER A 127 15.26 18.87 16.93
C SER A 127 15.48 20.39 16.96
N GLY A 128 14.47 21.19 16.57
CA GLY A 128 14.64 22.62 16.32
C GLY A 128 15.49 22.95 15.08
N GLU A 129 16.01 21.93 14.39
CA GLU A 129 16.90 22.03 13.23
C GLU A 129 16.16 22.20 11.91
N ALA A 130 14.88 21.83 11.87
CA ALA A 130 14.04 22.00 10.71
C ALA A 130 12.72 22.69 11.07
N TYR A 131 12.17 23.45 10.14
CA TYR A 131 10.89 24.12 10.29
C TYR A 131 10.10 24.06 8.99
N GLN A 132 8.79 24.16 9.10
CA GLN A 132 7.91 24.20 7.94
C GLN A 132 7.58 25.66 7.59
N GLU A 133 7.79 26.03 6.32
CA GLU A 133 7.44 27.34 5.78
C GLU A 133 6.74 27.13 4.43
N ASN A 134 5.53 27.68 4.27
CA ASN A 134 4.71 27.53 3.06
C ASN A 134 4.52 26.06 2.62
N GLY A 135 4.40 25.14 3.58
CA GLY A 135 4.25 23.71 3.31
C GLY A 135 5.55 22.98 2.95
N GLN A 136 6.68 23.68 2.81
CA GLN A 136 8.00 23.09 2.55
C GLN A 136 8.84 23.05 3.83
N TRP A 137 9.62 21.99 4.01
CA TRP A 137 10.57 21.87 5.12
C TRP A 137 11.89 22.56 4.78
N LYS A 138 12.38 23.38 5.71
CA LYS A 138 13.65 24.09 5.61
C LYS A 138 14.52 23.79 6.82
N TRP A 139 15.84 23.79 6.61
CA TRP A 139 16.83 23.67 7.68
C TRP A 139 17.06 25.04 8.33
N ARG A 140 17.24 25.06 9.65
CA ARG A 140 17.85 26.20 10.33
C ARG A 140 19.37 26.12 10.16
N GLU A 141 19.97 27.23 9.78
CA GLU A 141 21.42 27.39 9.68
C GLU A 141 22.09 27.28 11.05
#